data_AF-A0A9E4IN66-F1
#
_entry.id   AF-A0A9E4IN66-F1
#
_cell.length_a   1.000
_cell.length_b   1.000
_cell.length_c   1.000
_cell.angle_alpha   90.00
_cell.angle_beta   90.00
_cell.angle_gamma   90.00
#
_symmetry.space_group_name_H-M   'P 1'
#
loop_
_entity.id
_entity.type
_entity.pdbx_description
1 polymer ?
#
loop_
_entity_poly.entity_id
_entity_poly.type
_entity_poly.pdbx_seq_one_letter_code
_entity_poly.pdbx_strand_id
1 'polypeptide(L)'
;MSGTQRALAGWGLFIVGLFTLVLGIWFNHYANFPSVETVTIATDDATGLRAGDSVTYDRQARTVAATPAINPDLPQTPVDLEVRVDYFGWVPRDCMISGSDWCLPWFALGHLVAFGGSQLMLLGIALAVLLGRKMTWSLAALAAFLAMMELVILLGTVASEWLNLAQGPLNWTEQNDAFTIWAPLVLGNNVGISWGAIKDFISANYNMGALTFIILFARWIQSFSGPMPKARTAEAVSPYGRPLVKGAE
;
A
#
# COMPACT_ATOMS: atom_id res chain seq x y z
N MET A 1 23.94 23.52 -4.89
CA MET A 1 22.64 24.11 -4.51
C MET A 1 22.83 24.96 -3.26
N SER A 2 22.39 26.21 -3.25
CA SER A 2 22.51 27.06 -2.06
C SER A 2 21.59 26.58 -0.93
N GLY A 3 21.88 26.98 0.32
CA GLY A 3 21.04 26.63 1.47
C GLY A 3 19.59 27.06 1.30
N THR A 4 19.35 28.25 0.74
CA THR A 4 18.02 28.78 0.44
C THR A 4 17.30 27.98 -0.64
N GLN A 5 17.99 27.66 -1.75
CA GLN A 5 17.41 26.83 -2.82
C GLN A 5 17.00 25.45 -2.30
N ARG A 6 17.80 24.87 -1.42
CA ARG A 6 17.49 23.59 -0.78
C ARG A 6 16.30 23.64 0.16
N ALA A 7 16.23 24.66 1.01
CA ALA A 7 15.08 24.85 1.87
C ALA A 7 13.79 25.02 1.05
N LEU A 8 13.83 25.85 -0.01
CA LEU A 8 12.70 26.07 -0.91
C LEU A 8 12.27 24.78 -1.62
N ALA A 9 13.22 24.02 -2.18
CA ALA A 9 12.92 22.75 -2.84
C ALA A 9 12.34 21.72 -1.86
N GLY A 10 12.91 21.60 -0.66
CA GLY A 10 12.44 20.69 0.37
C GLY A 10 11.03 21.03 0.87
N TRP A 11 10.76 22.31 1.15
CA TRP A 11 9.41 22.75 1.53
C TRP A 11 8.40 22.62 0.39
N GLY A 12 8.82 22.89 -0.85
CA GLY A 12 7.99 22.65 -2.03
C GLY A 12 7.57 21.19 -2.17
N LEU A 13 8.54 20.26 -2.03
CA LEU A 13 8.27 18.82 -2.03
C LEU A 13 7.36 18.41 -0.88
N PHE A 14 7.56 18.98 0.32
CA PHE A 14 6.70 18.71 1.47
C PHE A 14 5.25 19.13 1.21
N ILE A 15 5.02 20.33 0.68
CA ILE A 15 3.67 20.84 0.40
C ILE A 15 3.00 20.02 -0.70
N VAL A 16 3.72 19.74 -1.79
CA VAL A 16 3.21 18.89 -2.87
C VAL A 16 2.88 17.50 -2.33
N GLY A 17 3.76 16.92 -1.53
CA GLY A 17 3.55 15.62 -0.88
C GLY A 17 2.32 15.62 0.01
N LEU A 18 2.14 16.66 0.83
CA LEU A 18 0.98 16.80 1.73
C LEU A 18 -0.32 16.86 0.93
N PHE A 19 -0.37 17.70 -0.11
CA PHE A 19 -1.56 17.78 -0.96
C PHE A 19 -1.85 16.44 -1.67
N THR A 20 -0.81 15.79 -2.18
CA THR A 20 -0.91 14.48 -2.83
C THR A 20 -1.41 13.41 -1.85
N LEU A 21 -0.90 13.40 -0.61
CA LEU A 21 -1.34 12.50 0.45
C LEU A 21 -2.82 12.70 0.76
N VAL A 22 -3.26 13.95 0.96
CA VAL A 22 -4.66 14.28 1.25
C VAL A 22 -5.57 13.84 0.11
N LEU A 23 -5.18 14.10 -1.15
CA LEU A 23 -5.92 13.61 -2.32
C LEU A 23 -6.00 12.08 -2.35
N GLY A 24 -4.89 11.39 -2.08
CA GLY A 24 -4.86 9.92 -2.02
C GLY A 24 -5.80 9.37 -0.94
N ILE A 25 -5.76 9.93 0.28
CA ILE A 25 -6.64 9.55 1.38
C ILE A 25 -8.10 9.83 1.03
N TRP A 26 -8.39 10.98 0.42
CA TRP A 26 -9.72 11.35 0.00
C TRP A 26 -10.27 10.36 -1.04
N PHE A 27 -9.52 10.09 -2.11
CA PHE A 27 -9.90 9.10 -3.12
C PHE A 27 -10.10 7.72 -2.51
N ASN A 28 -9.18 7.30 -1.64
CA ASN A 28 -9.27 6.04 -0.93
C ASN A 28 -10.58 5.93 -0.13
N HIS A 29 -10.88 6.93 0.68
CA HIS A 29 -12.08 6.97 1.51
C HIS A 29 -13.36 6.82 0.68
N TYR A 30 -13.49 7.58 -0.40
CA TYR A 30 -14.71 7.55 -1.22
C TYR A 30 -14.80 6.33 -2.15
N ALA A 31 -13.67 5.81 -2.64
CA ALA A 31 -13.64 4.61 -3.46
C ALA A 31 -13.96 3.33 -2.66
N ASN A 32 -13.78 3.35 -1.34
CA ASN A 32 -14.04 2.20 -0.48
C ASN A 32 -15.51 2.07 -0.05
N PHE A 33 -16.40 2.98 -0.44
CA PHE A 33 -17.82 2.82 -0.15
C PHE A 33 -18.39 1.66 -0.97
N PRO A 34 -19.28 0.85 -0.38
CA PRO A 34 -19.87 -0.29 -1.07
C PRO A 34 -20.60 0.17 -2.34
N SER A 35 -20.31 -0.46 -3.47
CA SER A 35 -21.02 -0.24 -4.74
C SER A 35 -22.29 -1.09 -4.85
N VAL A 36 -22.50 -2.00 -3.90
CA VAL A 36 -23.64 -2.92 -3.83
C VAL A 36 -24.19 -2.92 -2.41
N GLU A 37 -25.52 -2.94 -2.29
CA GLU A 37 -26.23 -3.11 -1.04
C GLU A 37 -27.13 -4.33 -1.15
N THR A 38 -27.20 -5.12 -0.08
CA THR A 38 -28.14 -6.24 0.01
C THR A 38 -29.47 -5.72 0.52
N VAL A 39 -30.51 -5.92 -0.27
CA VAL A 39 -31.87 -5.50 0.03
C VAL A 39 -32.77 -6.72 0.06
N THR A 40 -33.50 -6.89 1.15
CA THR A 40 -34.47 -7.98 1.27
C THR A 40 -35.78 -7.56 0.59
N ILE A 41 -36.18 -8.28 -0.46
CA ILE A 41 -37.45 -8.08 -1.17
C ILE A 41 -38.32 -9.34 -1.13
N ALA A 42 -39.61 -9.20 -1.41
CA ALA A 42 -40.51 -10.34 -1.48
C ALA A 42 -40.15 -11.25 -2.68
N THR A 43 -40.36 -12.57 -2.54
CA THR A 43 -39.94 -13.57 -3.53
C THR A 43 -40.62 -13.36 -4.89
N ASP A 44 -41.87 -12.94 -4.87
CA ASP A 44 -42.67 -12.59 -6.06
C ASP A 44 -42.09 -11.39 -6.81
N ASP A 45 -41.62 -10.37 -6.09
CA ASP A 45 -40.94 -9.21 -6.67
C ASP A 45 -39.54 -9.55 -7.23
N ALA A 46 -38.89 -10.58 -6.66
CA ALA A 46 -37.57 -11.05 -7.11
C ALA A 46 -37.65 -11.99 -8.32
N THR A 47 -38.81 -12.61 -8.57
CA THR A 47 -38.94 -13.69 -9.55
C THR A 47 -38.76 -13.17 -10.98
N GLY A 48 -37.76 -13.72 -11.67
CA GLY A 48 -37.46 -13.36 -13.06
C GLY A 48 -36.54 -12.15 -13.22
N LEU A 49 -36.15 -11.48 -12.13
CA LEU A 49 -35.11 -10.45 -12.16
C LEU A 49 -33.77 -11.05 -12.60
N ARG A 50 -33.06 -10.28 -13.42
CA ARG A 50 -31.70 -10.58 -13.90
C ARG A 50 -30.75 -9.46 -13.50
N ALA A 51 -29.47 -9.78 -13.41
CA ALA A 51 -28.43 -8.76 -13.30
C ALA A 51 -28.57 -7.72 -14.43
N GLY A 52 -28.63 -6.44 -14.08
CA GLY A 52 -28.88 -5.34 -15.00
C GLY A 52 -30.33 -4.82 -15.02
N ASP A 53 -31.29 -5.56 -14.47
CA ASP A 53 -32.67 -5.08 -14.38
C ASP A 53 -32.80 -3.91 -13.40
N SER A 54 -33.75 -3.02 -13.63
CA SER A 54 -34.06 -1.91 -12.72
C SER A 54 -35.13 -2.33 -11.72
N VAL A 55 -34.84 -2.25 -10.42
CA VAL A 55 -35.80 -2.44 -9.34
C VAL A 55 -36.02 -1.11 -8.61
N THR A 56 -37.25 -0.81 -8.22
CA THR A 56 -37.51 0.39 -7.40
C THR A 56 -37.49 -0.02 -5.93
N TYR A 57 -36.53 0.49 -5.18
CA TYR A 57 -36.41 0.27 -3.74
C TYR A 57 -36.22 1.61 -3.03
N ASP A 58 -36.97 1.83 -1.95
CA ASP A 58 -36.98 3.09 -1.20
C ASP A 58 -37.17 4.34 -2.10
N ARG A 59 -38.12 4.25 -3.04
CA ARG A 59 -38.43 5.31 -4.04
C ARG A 59 -37.28 5.69 -4.97
N GLN A 60 -36.21 4.90 -5.01
CA GLN A 60 -35.09 5.08 -5.92
C GLN A 60 -35.02 3.89 -6.89
N ALA A 61 -34.79 4.18 -8.17
CA ALA A 61 -34.47 3.15 -9.14
C ALA A 61 -33.03 2.67 -8.89
N ARG A 62 -32.88 1.37 -8.66
CA ARG A 62 -31.58 0.70 -8.45
C ARG A 62 -31.42 -0.42 -9.47
N THR A 63 -30.18 -0.73 -9.81
CA THR A 63 -29.90 -1.81 -10.78
C THR A 63 -29.54 -3.09 -10.04
N VAL A 64 -30.15 -4.21 -10.41
CA VAL A 64 -29.83 -5.52 -9.86
C VAL A 64 -28.37 -5.85 -10.17
N ALA A 65 -27.56 -6.07 -9.13
CA ALA A 65 -26.13 -6.36 -9.25
C ALA A 65 -25.88 -7.82 -9.64
N ALA A 66 -26.67 -8.75 -9.09
CA ALA A 66 -26.59 -10.19 -9.34
C ALA A 66 -27.99 -10.80 -9.46
N THR A 67 -28.12 -11.82 -10.33
CA THR A 67 -29.38 -12.56 -10.48
C THR A 67 -29.69 -13.30 -9.17
N PRO A 68 -30.86 -13.08 -8.54
CA PRO A 68 -31.20 -13.72 -7.27
C PRO A 68 -31.33 -15.24 -7.44
N ALA A 69 -30.69 -15.99 -6.54
CA ALA A 69 -30.80 -17.44 -6.49
C ALA A 69 -32.09 -17.84 -5.74
N ILE A 70 -33.19 -17.97 -6.48
CA ILE A 70 -34.49 -18.35 -5.92
C ILE A 70 -34.64 -19.87 -6.01
N ASN A 71 -34.82 -20.53 -4.86
CA ASN A 71 -35.19 -21.94 -4.83
C ASN A 71 -36.72 -22.06 -4.93
N PRO A 72 -37.29 -22.60 -6.02
CA PRO A 72 -38.73 -22.70 -6.21
C PRO A 72 -39.41 -23.69 -5.24
N ASP A 73 -38.65 -24.58 -4.60
CA ASP A 73 -39.17 -25.61 -3.69
C ASP A 73 -39.26 -25.12 -2.22
N LEU A 74 -38.73 -23.94 -1.92
CA LEU A 74 -38.83 -23.34 -0.60
C LEU A 74 -40.09 -22.44 -0.51
N PRO A 75 -40.71 -22.35 0.67
CA PRO A 75 -41.82 -21.41 0.89
C PRO A 75 -41.35 -19.98 0.54
N GLN A 76 -42.29 -19.11 0.16
CA GLN A 76 -42.01 -17.71 -0.22
C GLN A 76 -41.41 -16.92 0.94
N THR A 77 -40.10 -17.10 1.14
CA THR A 77 -39.29 -16.37 2.08
C THR A 77 -38.69 -15.17 1.36
N PRO A 78 -38.64 -14.00 2.01
CA PRO A 78 -37.96 -12.84 1.45
C PRO A 78 -36.55 -13.20 0.99
N VAL A 79 -36.16 -12.68 -0.17
CA VAL A 79 -34.88 -12.97 -0.83
C VAL A 79 -33.99 -11.76 -0.72
N ASP A 80 -32.74 -12.00 -0.36
CA ASP A 80 -31.69 -10.99 -0.38
C ASP A 80 -31.25 -10.72 -1.82
N LEU A 81 -31.59 -9.54 -2.31
CA LEU A 81 -31.24 -9.04 -3.63
C LEU A 81 -30.08 -8.06 -3.51
N GLU A 82 -28.99 -8.35 -4.22
CA GLU A 82 -27.90 -7.40 -4.37
C GLU A 82 -28.27 -6.32 -5.41
N VAL A 83 -28.28 -5.05 -4.99
CA VAL A 83 -28.55 -3.91 -5.87
C VAL A 83 -27.35 -2.97 -5.90
N ARG A 84 -27.00 -2.47 -7.08
CA ARG A 84 -25.98 -1.44 -7.24
C ARG A 84 -26.48 -0.13 -6.67
N VAL A 85 -25.63 0.49 -5.85
CA VAL A 85 -25.90 1.78 -5.24
C VAL A 85 -24.84 2.76 -5.67
N ASP A 86 -25.30 3.94 -6.09
CA ASP A 86 -24.44 5.03 -6.45
C ASP A 86 -24.50 6.18 -5.44
N TYR A 87 -23.83 5.98 -4.30
CA TYR A 87 -23.69 7.00 -3.26
C TYR A 87 -22.99 8.27 -3.77
N PHE A 88 -22.00 8.09 -4.65
CA PHE A 88 -21.15 9.16 -5.15
C PHE A 88 -20.92 9.00 -6.66
N GLY A 89 -21.88 9.41 -7.48
CA GLY A 89 -21.82 9.24 -8.94
C GLY A 89 -20.72 10.02 -9.68
N TRP A 90 -19.89 10.75 -8.94
CA TRP A 90 -18.71 11.45 -9.45
C TRP A 90 -17.40 10.74 -9.10
N VAL A 91 -17.41 9.73 -8.20
CA VAL A 91 -16.22 8.94 -7.83
C VAL A 91 -16.25 7.61 -8.58
N PRO A 92 -15.25 7.32 -9.41
CA PRO A 92 -15.07 5.98 -9.96
C PRO A 92 -14.77 4.99 -8.82
N ARG A 93 -15.58 3.94 -8.67
CA ARG A 93 -15.41 2.92 -7.61
C ARG A 93 -15.02 1.54 -8.13
N ASP A 94 -15.37 1.26 -9.39
CA ASP A 94 -15.13 -0.04 -10.02
C ASP A 94 -13.69 -0.11 -10.60
N CYS A 95 -13.53 -0.69 -11.78
CA CYS A 95 -12.23 -0.90 -12.40
C CYS A 95 -11.74 0.35 -13.13
N MET A 96 -10.50 0.76 -12.85
CA MET A 96 -9.83 1.80 -13.63
C MET A 96 -9.35 1.28 -14.98
N ILE A 97 -8.77 0.08 -15.00
CA ILE A 97 -8.34 -0.64 -16.19
C ILE A 97 -9.19 -1.91 -16.25
N SER A 98 -10.03 -2.00 -17.28
CA SER A 98 -10.87 -3.17 -17.53
C SER A 98 -10.30 -3.94 -18.72
N GLY A 99 -9.81 -5.15 -18.45
CA GLY A 99 -9.40 -6.15 -19.44
C GLY A 99 -9.80 -7.54 -18.96
N SER A 100 -9.81 -8.53 -19.85
CA SER A 100 -10.21 -9.91 -19.52
C SER A 100 -9.44 -10.40 -18.30
N ASP A 101 -10.18 -10.64 -17.22
CA ASP A 101 -9.80 -11.32 -15.98
C ASP A 101 -9.03 -10.54 -14.90
N TRP A 102 -8.76 -9.24 -15.06
CA TRP A 102 -8.18 -8.44 -13.97
C TRP A 102 -8.61 -6.97 -13.97
N CYS A 103 -8.70 -6.43 -12.75
CA CYS A 103 -9.21 -5.10 -12.47
C CYS A 103 -8.31 -4.42 -11.44
N LEU A 104 -7.78 -3.23 -11.75
CA LEU A 104 -7.18 -2.36 -10.73
C LEU A 104 -8.29 -1.49 -10.13
N PRO A 105 -8.70 -1.71 -8.86
CA PRO A 105 -9.74 -0.90 -8.25
C PRO A 105 -9.19 0.51 -7.98
N TRP A 106 -10.05 1.53 -8.13
CA TRP A 106 -9.67 2.92 -7.85
C TRP A 106 -9.16 3.14 -6.43
N PHE A 107 -9.64 2.34 -5.48
CA PHE A 107 -9.13 2.26 -4.12
C PHE A 107 -7.61 2.02 -4.04
N ALA A 108 -7.07 1.11 -4.87
CA ALA A 108 -5.64 0.80 -4.90
C ALA A 108 -4.81 1.97 -5.45
N LEU A 109 -5.36 2.75 -6.39
CA LEU A 109 -4.70 3.97 -6.86
C LEU A 109 -4.65 5.02 -5.73
N GLY A 110 -5.74 5.18 -4.97
CA GLY A 110 -5.76 6.07 -3.80
C GLY A 110 -4.64 5.75 -2.81
N HIS A 111 -4.38 4.45 -2.59
CA HIS A 111 -3.26 3.98 -1.77
C HIS A 111 -1.89 4.32 -2.34
N LEU A 112 -1.67 4.10 -3.64
CA LEU A 112 -0.41 4.44 -4.30
C LEU A 112 -0.13 5.94 -4.29
N VAL A 113 -1.17 6.75 -4.49
CA VAL A 113 -1.08 8.22 -4.42
C VAL A 113 -0.79 8.66 -2.99
N ALA A 114 -1.47 8.10 -2.00
CA ALA A 114 -1.23 8.39 -0.58
C ALA A 114 0.21 8.01 -0.18
N PHE A 115 0.66 6.81 -0.57
CA PHE A 115 2.03 6.36 -0.35
C PHE A 115 3.02 7.32 -1.00
N GLY A 116 2.88 7.62 -2.30
CA GLY A 116 3.75 8.58 -3.00
C GLY A 116 3.78 9.96 -2.35
N GLY A 117 2.63 10.48 -1.91
CA GLY A 117 2.53 11.72 -1.15
C GLY A 117 3.33 11.70 0.14
N SER A 118 3.25 10.61 0.92
CA SER A 118 4.03 10.43 2.15
C SER A 118 5.54 10.41 1.89
N GLN A 119 5.98 9.78 0.80
CA GLN A 119 7.38 9.73 0.40
C GLN A 119 7.93 11.12 0.07
N LEU A 120 7.15 11.92 -0.68
CA LEU A 120 7.49 13.31 -0.99
C LEU A 120 7.55 14.19 0.27
N MET A 121 6.66 13.96 1.24
CA MET A 121 6.69 14.68 2.52
C MET A 121 7.98 14.39 3.31
N LEU A 122 8.31 13.11 3.50
CA LEU A 122 9.49 12.71 4.27
C LEU A 122 10.79 13.17 3.59
N LEU A 123 10.88 12.99 2.27
CA LEU A 123 12.00 13.49 1.48
C LEU A 123 12.10 15.03 1.54
N GLY A 124 10.96 15.72 1.46
CA GLY A 124 10.89 17.17 1.55
C GLY A 124 11.44 17.70 2.88
N ILE A 125 11.04 17.11 4.00
CA ILE A 125 11.56 17.45 5.33
C ILE A 125 13.07 17.14 5.41
N ALA A 126 13.50 15.99 4.93
CA ALA A 126 14.91 15.61 4.94
C ALA A 126 15.77 16.61 4.15
N LEU A 127 15.31 17.05 2.98
CA LEU A 127 16.00 18.06 2.18
C LEU A 127 15.99 19.45 2.84
N ALA A 128 14.85 19.89 3.36
CA ALA A 128 14.70 21.22 3.94
C ALA A 128 15.49 21.38 5.25
N VAL A 129 15.46 20.35 6.11
CA VAL A 129 15.91 20.46 7.50
C VAL A 129 17.23 19.75 7.76
N LEU A 130 17.50 18.61 7.12
CA LEU A 130 18.67 17.77 7.46
C LEU A 130 19.85 18.03 6.54
N LEU A 131 19.60 18.04 5.23
CA LEU A 131 20.67 18.04 4.24
C LEU A 131 21.55 19.29 4.40
N GLY A 132 22.87 19.11 4.35
CA GLY A 132 23.89 20.17 4.40
C GLY A 132 23.85 21.09 5.63
N ARG A 133 23.36 20.59 6.77
CA ARG A 133 23.56 21.19 8.10
C ARG A 133 24.54 20.32 8.89
N LYS A 134 25.19 20.92 9.90
CA LYS A 134 25.99 20.13 10.86
C LYS A 134 25.04 19.27 11.69
N MET A 135 25.32 17.97 11.79
CA MET A 135 24.51 17.04 12.59
C MET A 135 24.68 17.34 14.08
N THR A 136 23.72 18.06 14.64
CA THR A 136 23.53 18.19 16.09
C THR A 136 22.73 17.00 16.61
N TRP A 137 22.75 16.76 17.92
CA TRP A 137 21.92 15.74 18.56
C TRP A 137 20.44 15.87 18.21
N SER A 138 19.92 17.10 18.16
CA SER A 138 18.53 17.36 17.77
C SER A 138 18.24 17.00 16.32
N LEU A 139 19.13 17.32 15.38
CA LEU A 139 18.97 16.97 13.97
C LEU A 139 19.13 15.46 13.74
N ALA A 140 20.03 14.81 14.47
CA ALA A 140 20.18 13.35 14.44
C ALA A 140 18.92 12.65 14.97
N ALA A 141 18.35 13.14 16.07
CA ALA A 141 17.08 12.62 16.61
C ALA A 141 15.92 12.79 15.61
N LEU A 142 15.82 13.94 14.95
CA LEU A 142 14.82 14.15 13.90
C LEU A 142 15.05 13.21 12.70
N ALA A 143 16.29 13.02 12.26
CA ALA A 143 16.60 12.09 11.17
C ALA A 143 16.23 10.65 11.53
N ALA A 144 16.54 10.21 12.75
CA ALA A 144 16.16 8.90 13.25
C ALA A 144 14.63 8.74 13.34
N PHE A 145 13.91 9.77 13.77
CA PHE A 145 12.46 9.77 13.78
C PHE A 145 11.86 9.65 12.37
N LEU A 146 12.35 10.41 11.39
CA LEU A 146 11.88 10.31 10.00
C LEU A 146 12.19 8.94 9.40
N ALA A 147 13.36 8.37 9.69
CA ALA A 147 13.70 7.01 9.26
C ALA A 147 12.78 5.97 9.92
N MET A 148 12.45 6.13 11.20
CA MET A 148 11.50 5.27 11.89
C MET A 148 10.10 5.37 11.27
N MET A 149 9.63 6.59 10.97
CA MET A 149 8.35 6.79 10.27
C MET A 149 8.33 6.09 8.92
N GLU A 150 9.40 6.19 8.14
CA GLU A 150 9.53 5.49 6.86
C GLU A 150 9.48 3.96 7.03
N LEU A 151 10.17 3.42 8.04
CA LEU A 151 10.12 1.99 8.33
C LEU A 151 8.72 1.53 8.76
N VAL A 152 7.99 2.33 9.53
CA VAL A 152 6.60 2.03 9.90
C VAL A 152 5.70 2.00 8.66
N ILE A 153 5.88 2.95 7.74
CA ILE A 153 5.11 2.97 6.48
C ILE A 153 5.43 1.74 5.65
N LEU A 154 6.71 1.46 5.39
CA LEU A 154 7.14 0.35 4.56
C LEU A 154 6.76 -1.01 5.16
N LEU A 155 7.09 -1.25 6.43
CA LEU A 155 6.94 -2.58 7.02
C LEU A 155 5.56 -2.81 7.67
N GLY A 156 4.91 -1.75 8.14
CA GLY A 156 3.60 -1.84 8.80
C GLY A 156 2.47 -1.54 7.82
N THR A 157 2.40 -0.29 7.35
CA THR A 157 1.27 0.19 6.56
C THR A 157 1.15 -0.55 5.23
N VAL A 158 2.22 -0.62 4.43
CA VAL A 158 2.14 -1.27 3.11
C VAL A 158 1.79 -2.75 3.22
N ALA A 159 2.35 -3.46 4.21
CA ALA A 159 2.02 -4.87 4.44
C ALA A 159 0.55 -5.07 4.84
N SER A 160 0.02 -4.21 5.72
CA SER A 160 -1.37 -4.27 6.16
C SER A 160 -2.34 -3.99 5.00
N GLU A 161 -2.06 -2.96 4.20
CA GLU A 161 -2.93 -2.60 3.08
C GLU A 161 -2.87 -3.60 1.94
N TRP A 162 -1.70 -4.22 1.70
CA TRP A 162 -1.58 -5.35 0.78
C TRP A 162 -2.52 -6.50 1.18
N LEU A 163 -2.55 -6.84 2.47
CA LEU A 163 -3.40 -7.93 2.96
C LEU A 163 -4.89 -7.58 2.80
N ASN A 164 -5.29 -6.36 3.14
CA ASN A 164 -6.65 -5.86 2.93
C ASN A 164 -7.06 -5.91 1.45
N LEU A 165 -6.17 -5.49 0.54
CA LEU A 165 -6.43 -5.51 -0.89
C LEU A 165 -6.58 -6.93 -1.43
N ALA A 166 -5.68 -7.83 -1.03
CA ALA A 166 -5.69 -9.22 -1.47
C ALA A 166 -6.93 -9.97 -0.96
N GLN A 167 -7.35 -9.74 0.28
CA GLN A 167 -8.50 -10.42 0.88
C GLN A 167 -9.85 -9.82 0.49
N GLY A 168 -9.93 -8.50 0.34
CA GLY A 168 -11.16 -7.81 -0.02
C GLY A 168 -11.33 -7.74 -1.54
N PRO A 169 -10.94 -6.62 -2.20
CA PRO A 169 -11.26 -6.38 -3.61
C PRO A 169 -10.73 -7.43 -4.59
N LEU A 170 -9.53 -7.98 -4.35
CA LEU A 170 -8.93 -8.95 -5.28
C LEU A 170 -9.45 -10.38 -5.08
N ASN A 171 -10.12 -10.66 -3.96
CA ASN A 171 -10.64 -11.99 -3.62
C ASN A 171 -9.61 -13.12 -3.80
N TRP A 172 -8.36 -12.89 -3.37
CA TRP A 172 -7.28 -13.88 -3.40
C TRP A 172 -7.46 -14.91 -2.28
N THR A 173 -8.41 -15.80 -2.49
CA THR A 173 -8.83 -16.84 -1.56
C THR A 173 -8.33 -18.21 -1.98
N GLU A 174 -8.46 -19.18 -1.08
CA GLU A 174 -8.11 -20.57 -1.35
C GLU A 174 -9.09 -21.25 -2.33
N GLN A 175 -10.26 -20.66 -2.53
CA GLN A 175 -11.33 -21.20 -3.39
C GLN A 175 -11.11 -20.87 -4.87
N ASN A 176 -10.24 -19.91 -5.17
CA ASN A 176 -9.95 -19.46 -6.53
C ASN A 176 -8.56 -19.94 -6.95
N ASP A 177 -8.51 -20.82 -7.95
CA ASP A 177 -7.24 -21.29 -8.54
C ASP A 177 -6.59 -20.16 -9.35
N ALA A 178 -5.31 -19.91 -9.08
CA ALA A 178 -4.49 -18.98 -9.87
C ALA A 178 -3.94 -19.65 -11.12
N PHE A 179 -3.39 -20.85 -10.98
CA PHE A 179 -2.98 -21.69 -12.09
C PHE A 179 -2.92 -23.16 -11.67
N THR A 180 -3.14 -24.05 -12.64
CA THR A 180 -3.02 -25.49 -12.45
C THR A 180 -1.66 -25.99 -12.91
N ILE A 181 -1.02 -26.83 -12.12
CA ILE A 181 0.24 -27.47 -12.49
C ILE A 181 -0.03 -28.51 -13.58
N TRP A 182 0.85 -28.58 -14.58
CA TRP A 182 0.71 -29.53 -15.68
C TRP A 182 0.70 -30.98 -15.17
N ALA A 183 -0.36 -31.72 -15.50
CA ALA A 183 -0.67 -33.04 -14.93
C ALA A 183 0.49 -34.07 -14.95
N PRO A 184 1.34 -34.17 -16.00
CA PRO A 184 2.48 -35.08 -16.01
C PRO A 184 3.52 -34.79 -14.91
N LEU A 185 3.63 -33.54 -14.45
CA LEU A 185 4.55 -33.16 -13.36
C LEU A 185 4.03 -33.55 -11.98
N VAL A 186 2.72 -33.86 -11.87
CA VAL A 186 2.04 -34.20 -10.60
C VAL A 186 1.38 -35.58 -10.68
N LEU A 187 2.02 -36.52 -11.39
CA LEU A 187 1.61 -37.93 -11.47
C LEU A 187 0.18 -38.15 -11.98
N GLY A 188 -0.32 -37.25 -12.85
CA GLY A 188 -1.66 -37.31 -13.39
C GLY A 188 -2.75 -36.69 -12.49
N ASN A 189 -2.39 -36.10 -11.36
CA ASN A 189 -3.33 -35.40 -10.49
C ASN A 189 -3.65 -33.99 -11.03
N ASN A 190 -4.81 -33.46 -10.65
CA ASN A 190 -5.14 -32.05 -10.85
C ASN A 190 -4.78 -31.27 -9.58
N VAL A 191 -3.67 -30.54 -9.61
CA VAL A 191 -3.18 -29.73 -8.49
C VAL A 191 -3.20 -28.27 -8.92
N GLY A 192 -4.11 -27.50 -8.34
CA GLY A 192 -4.19 -26.05 -8.45
C GLY A 192 -3.34 -25.36 -7.38
N ILE A 193 -2.68 -24.27 -7.76
CA ILE A 193 -2.16 -23.29 -6.81
C ILE A 193 -3.21 -22.19 -6.67
N SER A 194 -3.74 -22.00 -5.47
CA SER A 194 -4.76 -20.99 -5.21
C SER A 194 -4.18 -19.58 -5.11
N TRP A 195 -5.00 -18.56 -5.36
CA TRP A 195 -4.64 -17.17 -5.10
C TRP A 195 -4.34 -16.92 -3.61
N GLY A 196 -4.98 -17.66 -2.71
CA GLY A 196 -4.66 -17.67 -1.29
C GLY A 196 -3.20 -18.06 -1.02
N ALA A 197 -2.72 -19.13 -1.67
CA ALA A 197 -1.32 -19.55 -1.55
C ALA A 197 -0.33 -18.50 -2.08
N ILE A 198 -0.67 -17.83 -3.20
CA ILE A 198 0.14 -16.73 -3.76
C ILE A 198 0.18 -15.53 -2.80
N LYS A 199 -0.98 -15.13 -2.26
CA LYS A 199 -1.08 -14.05 -1.26
C LYS A 199 -0.19 -14.31 -0.06
N ASP A 200 -0.25 -15.53 0.50
CA ASP A 200 0.52 -15.89 1.69
C ASP A 200 2.01 -15.93 1.38
N PHE A 201 2.40 -16.44 0.21
CA PHE A 201 3.79 -16.41 -0.25
C PHE A 201 4.33 -14.98 -0.35
N ILE A 202 3.59 -14.06 -0.98
CA ILE A 202 4.00 -12.66 -1.11
C ILE A 202 4.08 -12.01 0.27
N SER A 203 3.07 -12.21 1.11
CA SER A 203 3.01 -11.60 2.46
C SER A 203 4.15 -12.09 3.35
N ALA A 204 4.45 -13.39 3.31
CA ALA A 204 5.57 -13.97 4.07
C ALA A 204 6.93 -13.42 3.61
N ASN A 205 7.09 -13.18 2.31
CA ASN A 205 8.37 -12.72 1.75
C ASN A 205 8.50 -11.18 1.72
N TYR A 206 7.41 -10.44 1.88
CA TYR A 206 7.41 -8.98 1.79
C TYR A 206 8.41 -8.34 2.75
N ASN A 207 8.34 -8.69 4.04
CA ASN A 207 9.22 -8.12 5.06
C ASN A 207 10.70 -8.46 4.80
N MET A 208 10.97 -9.68 4.31
CA MET A 208 12.33 -10.11 3.99
C MET A 208 12.88 -9.38 2.76
N GLY A 209 12.06 -9.20 1.72
CA GLY A 209 12.39 -8.40 0.55
C GLY A 209 12.62 -6.93 0.88
N ALA A 210 11.72 -6.33 1.67
CA ALA A 210 11.82 -4.95 2.13
C ALA A 210 13.09 -4.71 2.95
N LEU A 211 13.41 -5.59 3.91
CA LEU A 211 14.63 -5.50 4.70
C LEU A 211 15.89 -5.65 3.83
N THR A 212 15.89 -6.59 2.89
CA THR A 212 16.99 -6.76 1.93
C THR A 212 17.20 -5.49 1.11
N PHE A 213 16.12 -4.91 0.59
CA PHE A 213 16.18 -3.66 -0.15
C PHE A 213 16.74 -2.52 0.70
N ILE A 214 16.29 -2.35 1.94
CA ILE A 214 16.79 -1.31 2.87
C ILE A 214 18.30 -1.48 3.11
N ILE A 215 18.78 -2.71 3.31
CA ILE A 215 20.21 -2.99 3.51
C ILE A 215 21.02 -2.63 2.26
N LEU A 216 20.56 -3.06 1.08
CA LEU A 216 21.23 -2.76 -0.19
C LEU A 216 21.24 -1.25 -0.47
N PHE A 217 20.13 -0.57 -0.19
CA PHE A 217 20.01 0.87 -0.34
C PHE A 217 20.94 1.63 0.61
N ALA A 218 21.00 1.23 1.89
CA ALA A 218 21.94 1.79 2.86
C ALA A 218 23.40 1.60 2.40
N ARG A 219 23.74 0.41 1.89
CA ARG A 219 25.07 0.14 1.33
C ARG A 219 25.36 1.02 0.11
N TRP A 220 24.39 1.20 -0.77
CA TRP A 220 24.51 2.08 -1.93
C TRP A 220 24.74 3.52 -1.51
N ILE A 221 24.00 4.04 -0.52
CA ILE A 221 24.25 5.38 0.04
C ILE A 221 25.66 5.50 0.61
N GLN A 222 26.11 4.51 1.38
CA GLN A 222 27.45 4.51 1.95
C GLN A 222 28.55 4.54 0.90
N SER A 223 28.29 4.04 -0.32
CA SER A 223 29.27 4.12 -1.41
C SER A 223 29.54 5.56 -1.89
N PHE A 224 28.61 6.49 -1.67
CA PHE A 224 28.81 7.92 -1.98
C PHE A 224 29.57 8.67 -0.89
N SER A 225 29.44 8.24 0.37
CA SER A 225 30.29 8.76 1.44
C SER A 225 31.68 8.15 1.27
N GLY A 226 32.65 8.96 0.84
CA GLY A 226 34.06 8.55 0.79
C GLY A 226 34.54 7.94 2.11
N PRO A 227 35.68 7.25 2.12
CA PRO A 227 36.16 6.52 3.29
C PRO A 227 36.10 7.41 4.53
N MET A 228 35.44 6.94 5.59
CA MET A 228 35.39 7.67 6.86
C MET A 228 36.83 8.06 7.21
N PRO A 229 37.13 9.35 7.46
CA PRO A 229 38.46 9.74 7.91
C PRO A 229 38.74 8.89 9.14
N LYS A 230 39.76 8.03 9.07
CA LYS A 230 40.21 7.21 10.20
C LYS A 230 40.23 8.15 11.40
N ALA A 231 39.48 7.79 12.46
CA ALA A 231 39.52 8.52 13.70
C ALA A 231 41.00 8.80 13.98
N ARG A 232 41.40 10.08 14.01
CA ARG A 232 42.75 10.41 14.48
C ARG A 232 42.80 9.74 15.83
N THR A 233 43.60 8.68 15.95
CA THR A 233 44.01 8.18 17.24
C THR A 233 44.41 9.42 17.99
N ALA A 234 43.65 9.80 19.02
CA ALA A 234 43.98 10.94 19.84
C ALA A 234 45.44 10.72 20.18
N GLU A 235 46.33 11.58 19.68
CA GLU A 235 47.75 11.48 20.02
C GLU A 235 47.75 11.47 21.53
N ALA A 236 48.16 10.34 22.11
CA ALA A 236 48.11 10.20 23.55
C ALA A 236 49.04 11.29 24.06
N VAL A 237 48.46 12.33 24.65
CA VAL A 237 49.23 13.45 25.16
C VAL A 237 49.69 13.00 26.54
N SER A 238 50.99 13.06 26.79
CA SER A 238 51.51 12.80 28.14
C SER A 238 50.86 13.77 29.14
N PRO A 239 50.86 13.47 30.45
CA PRO A 239 50.41 14.39 31.50
C PRO A 239 51.11 15.76 31.46
N TYR A 240 52.24 15.86 30.75
CA TYR A 240 53.05 17.06 30.54
C TYR A 240 52.80 17.76 29.19
N GLY A 241 51.73 17.42 28.47
CA GLY A 241 51.34 18.12 27.24
C GLY A 241 52.16 17.77 26.00
N ARG A 242 52.99 16.72 26.04
CA ARG A 242 53.81 16.29 24.89
C ARG A 242 53.17 15.13 24.14
N PRO A 243 53.16 15.15 22.79
CA PRO A 243 52.66 14.03 21.99
C PRO A 243 53.52 12.78 22.24
N LEU A 244 52.88 11.65 22.59
CA LEU A 244 53.56 10.38 22.77
C LEU A 244 53.93 9.80 21.40
N VAL A 245 55.24 9.74 21.15
CA VAL A 245 55.78 9.07 19.96
C VAL A 245 55.83 7.58 20.24
N LYS A 246 55.36 6.77 19.28
CA LYS A 246 55.45 5.31 19.38
C LYS A 246 56.94 4.93 19.42
N GLY A 247 57.37 4.22 20.46
CA GLY A 247 58.75 3.73 20.58
C GLY A 247 59.08 2.85 19.37
N ALA A 248 60.22 3.11 18.74
CA ALA A 248 60.74 2.25 17.68
C ALA A 248 61.20 0.94 18.32
N GLU A 249 60.59 -0.18 17.90
CA GLU A 249 61.17 -1.52 18.00
C GLU A 249 62.05 -1.78 16.78
#